data_AF-A0A966NLT0-F1
#
_entry.id   AF-A0A966NLT0-F1
#
_cell.length_a   1.000
_cell.length_b   1.000
_cell.length_c   1.000
_cell.angle_alpha   90.00
_cell.angle_beta   90.00
_cell.angle_gamma   90.00
#
_symmetry.space_group_name_H-M   'P 1'
#
loop_
_entity.id
_entity.type
_entity.pdbx_description
1 polymer ?
#
loop_
_entity_poly.entity_id
_entity_poly.type
_entity_poly.pdbx_seq_one_letter_code
_entity_poly.pdbx_strand_id
1 'polypeptide(L)'
;DVWHDRAVLHFLVDDEERLRYARLATGALNTSGILIVAVFAEDGPEMCSGLPVRRATQDDLVALFGAEFLLEDRFREIHRTPWGAEQPFNWVVLRRN
;
A
#
# COMPACT_ATOMS: atom_id res chain seq x y z
N ASP A 1 16.46 2.07 -7.20
CA ASP A 1 15.60 2.90 -6.34
C ASP A 1 14.55 2.07 -5.66
N VAL A 2 14.12 2.52 -4.48
CA VAL A 2 13.07 1.87 -3.70
C VAL A 2 12.12 2.93 -3.15
N TRP A 3 10.82 2.70 -3.31
CA TRP A 3 9.75 3.41 -2.62
C TRP A 3 9.09 2.41 -1.68
N HIS A 4 9.11 2.69 -0.38
CA HIS A 4 8.57 1.79 0.63
C HIS A 4 7.60 2.54 1.55
N ASP A 5 6.34 2.10 1.58
CA ASP A 5 5.30 2.73 2.40
C ASP A 5 4.35 1.70 3.01
N ARG A 6 4.27 1.69 4.33
CA ARG A 6 3.40 0.80 5.10
C ARG A 6 2.17 1.52 5.70
N ALA A 7 2.11 2.85 5.62
CA ALA A 7 1.15 3.63 6.40
C ALA A 7 0.50 4.78 5.64
N VAL A 8 1.24 5.61 4.92
CA VAL A 8 0.72 6.86 4.36
C VAL A 8 -0.45 6.59 3.40
N LEU A 9 -0.30 5.60 2.53
CA LEU A 9 -1.35 5.24 1.57
C LEU A 9 -2.70 4.89 2.22
N HIS A 10 -2.73 4.28 3.42
CA HIS A 10 -4.01 3.94 4.05
C HIS A 10 -4.73 5.15 4.65
N PHE A 11 -4.04 6.27 4.87
CA PHE A 11 -4.70 7.52 5.30
C PHE A 11 -5.32 8.29 4.15
N LEU A 12 -4.96 7.96 2.90
CA LEU A 12 -5.55 8.55 1.70
C LEU A 12 -6.86 7.83 1.39
N VAL A 13 -7.96 8.37 1.93
CA VAL A 13 -9.30 7.78 1.80
C VAL A 13 -9.98 8.14 0.48
N ASP A 14 -9.69 9.32 -0.06
CA ASP A 14 -10.23 9.82 -1.32
C ASP A 14 -9.53 9.23 -2.55
N ASP A 15 -10.30 8.88 -3.58
CA ASP A 15 -9.77 8.30 -4.82
C ASP A 15 -8.75 9.21 -5.51
N GLU A 16 -9.00 10.51 -5.55
CA GLU A 16 -8.10 11.48 -6.18
C GLU A 16 -6.74 11.53 -5.50
N GLU A 17 -6.71 11.48 -4.16
CA GLU A 17 -5.49 11.51 -3.38
C GLU A 17 -4.65 10.25 -3.58
N ARG A 18 -5.30 9.08 -3.64
CA ARG A 18 -4.64 7.80 -3.91
C ARG A 18 -4.05 7.75 -5.31
N LEU A 19 -4.79 8.23 -6.31
CA LEU A 19 -4.29 8.32 -7.69
C LEU A 19 -3.12 9.32 -7.79
N ARG A 20 -3.19 10.44 -7.05
CA ARG A 20 -2.08 11.40 -6.96
C ARG A 20 -0.86 10.77 -6.31
N TYR A 21 -1.04 10.04 -5.21
CA TYR A 21 0.02 9.30 -4.55
C TYR A 21 0.69 8.30 -5.50
N ALA A 22 -0.12 7.51 -6.22
CA ALA A 22 0.40 6.52 -7.16
C ALA A 22 1.28 7.17 -8.22
N ARG A 23 0.80 8.27 -8.85
CA ARG A 23 1.59 9.03 -9.83
C ARG A 23 2.90 9.58 -9.26
N LEU A 24 2.88 10.09 -8.03
CA LEU A 24 4.07 10.62 -7.36
C LEU A 24 5.10 9.51 -7.07
N ALA A 25 4.65 8.40 -6.49
CA ALA A 25 5.51 7.26 -6.21
C ALA A 25 6.14 6.70 -7.49
N THR A 26 5.33 6.55 -8.55
CA THR A 26 5.79 6.11 -9.87
C THR A 26 6.81 7.08 -10.47
N GLY A 27 6.55 8.38 -10.43
CA GLY A 27 7.45 9.40 -10.96
C GLY A 27 8.78 9.54 -10.19
N ALA A 28 8.80 9.14 -8.92
CA ALA A 28 9.99 9.17 -8.08
C ALA A 28 10.94 7.97 -8.28
N LEU A 29 10.47 6.89 -8.89
CA LEU A 29 11.26 5.68 -9.13
C LEU A 29 11.88 5.70 -10.52
N ASN A 30 13.16 5.36 -10.68
CA ASN A 30 13.71 5.01 -12.00
C ASN A 30 13.10 3.70 -12.53
N THR A 31 13.23 3.45 -13.84
CA THR A 31 12.96 2.13 -14.45
C THR A 31 13.68 1.02 -13.69
N SER A 32 13.03 -0.14 -13.54
CA SER A 32 13.45 -1.25 -12.68
C SER A 32 13.48 -0.96 -11.17
N GLY A 33 13.05 0.23 -10.74
CA GLY A 33 12.86 0.58 -9.34
C GLY A 33 11.76 -0.25 -8.68
N ILE A 34 11.85 -0.43 -7.35
CA ILE A 34 10.95 -1.29 -6.59
C ILE A 34 10.01 -0.44 -5.75
N LEU A 35 8.73 -0.74 -5.85
CA LEU A 35 7.66 -0.17 -5.03
C LEU A 35 7.16 -1.26 -4.08
N ILE A 36 7.26 -1.01 -2.78
CA ILE A 36 6.78 -1.92 -1.73
C ILE A 36 5.74 -1.14 -0.93
N VAL A 37 4.48 -1.55 -1.03
CA VAL A 37 3.41 -0.85 -0.32
C VAL A 37 2.51 -1.80 0.46
N ALA A 38 2.03 -1.30 1.60
CA ALA A 38 1.05 -1.98 2.42
C ALA A 38 -0.08 -1.04 2.86
N VAL A 39 -1.27 -1.60 2.97
CA VAL A 39 -2.39 -1.00 3.68
C VAL A 39 -3.00 -2.04 4.62
N PHE A 40 -3.83 -1.60 5.57
CA PHE A 40 -4.63 -2.55 6.32
C PHE A 40 -5.48 -3.38 5.37
N ALA A 41 -5.53 -4.69 5.63
CA ALA A 41 -6.39 -5.58 4.89
C ALA A 41 -7.86 -5.29 5.18
N GLU A 42 -8.75 -5.92 4.41
CA GLU A 42 -10.20 -5.75 4.44
C GLU A 42 -10.81 -6.03 5.81
N ASP A 43 -10.21 -6.97 6.55
CA ASP A 43 -10.54 -7.35 7.93
C ASP A 43 -9.62 -6.69 8.97
N GLY A 44 -8.83 -5.70 8.56
CA GLY A 44 -8.02 -4.87 9.45
C GLY A 44 -8.79 -3.69 10.05
N PRO A 45 -8.09 -2.87 10.87
CA PRO A 45 -8.68 -1.69 11.52
C PRO A 45 -9.26 -0.69 10.52
N GLU A 46 -10.37 -0.04 10.90
CA GLU A 46 -11.00 1.06 10.14
C GLU A 46 -10.42 2.43 10.52
N MET A 47 -9.67 2.49 11.60
CA MET A 47 -9.09 3.71 12.14
C MET A 47 -7.64 3.47 12.54
N CYS A 48 -6.79 4.47 12.33
CA CYS A 48 -5.43 4.52 12.88
C CYS A 48 -5.19 5.91 13.47
N SER A 49 -4.64 5.99 14.69
CA SER A 49 -4.37 7.27 15.36
C SER A 49 -5.58 8.22 15.44
N GLY A 50 -6.79 7.67 15.53
CA GLY A 50 -8.04 8.45 15.57
C GLY A 50 -8.51 8.99 14.22
N LEU A 51 -7.84 8.63 13.12
CA LEU A 51 -8.21 9.02 11.75
C LEU A 51 -8.77 7.83 10.98
N PRO A 52 -9.74 8.05 10.07
CA PRO A 52 -10.22 7.01 9.18
C PRO A 52 -9.10 6.54 8.24
N VAL A 53 -9.17 5.27 7.88
CA VAL A 53 -8.26 4.67 6.91
C VAL A 53 -9.05 4.00 5.79
N ARG A 54 -8.39 3.83 4.65
CA ARG A 54 -8.90 3.02 3.54
C ARG A 54 -8.14 1.71 3.45
N ARG A 55 -8.86 0.65 3.82
CA ARG A 55 -8.47 -0.75 3.62
C ARG A 55 -8.53 -1.10 2.13
N ALA A 56 -7.71 -2.04 1.69
CA ALA A 56 -7.73 -2.51 0.31
C ALA A 56 -7.28 -3.98 0.20
N THR A 57 -7.78 -4.65 -0.83
CA THR A 57 -7.29 -5.96 -1.24
C THR A 57 -5.90 -5.81 -1.89
N GLN A 58 -5.17 -6.93 -2.05
CA GLN A 58 -3.93 -6.90 -2.84
C GLN A 58 -4.19 -6.53 -4.31
N ASP A 59 -5.32 -6.97 -4.88
CA ASP A 59 -5.68 -6.66 -6.27
C ASP A 59 -6.00 -5.17 -6.46
N ASP A 60 -6.65 -4.53 -5.48
CA ASP A 60 -6.88 -3.08 -5.47
C ASP A 60 -5.55 -2.31 -5.47
N LEU A 61 -4.56 -2.77 -4.69
CA LEU A 61 -3.23 -2.17 -4.67
C LEU A 61 -2.53 -2.32 -6.02
N VAL A 62 -2.55 -3.51 -6.62
CA VAL A 62 -1.96 -3.72 -7.97
C VAL A 62 -2.64 -2.83 -9.00
N ALA A 63 -3.98 -2.78 -8.99
CA ALA A 63 -4.76 -1.98 -9.92
C ALA A 63 -4.48 -0.46 -9.79
N LEU A 64 -4.19 0.03 -8.57
CA LEU A 64 -3.88 1.43 -8.32
C LEU A 64 -2.63 1.92 -9.06
N PHE A 65 -1.60 1.08 -9.22
CA PHE A 65 -0.37 1.45 -9.93
C PHE A 65 -0.38 1.08 -11.42
N GLY A 66 -1.26 0.14 -11.82
CA GLY A 66 -1.55 -0.14 -13.21
C GLY A 66 -0.37 -0.73 -14.01
N ALA A 67 -0.41 -0.56 -15.34
CA ALA A 67 0.49 -1.23 -16.28
C ALA A 67 1.94 -0.73 -16.28
N GLU A 68 2.27 0.33 -15.51
CA GLU A 68 3.65 0.80 -15.35
C GLU A 68 4.51 -0.15 -14.48
N PHE A 69 3.87 -1.13 -13.83
CA PHE A 69 4.52 -2.05 -12.93
C PHE A 69 4.25 -3.53 -13.27
N LEU A 70 5.23 -4.37 -12.92
CA LEU A 70 5.10 -5.81 -12.84
C LEU A 70 4.94 -6.22 -11.38
N LEU A 71 3.96 -7.08 -11.10
CA LEU A 71 3.82 -7.70 -9.79
C LEU A 71 4.93 -8.73 -9.57
N GLU A 72 5.80 -8.49 -8.59
CA GLU A 72 6.85 -9.44 -8.19
C GLU A 72 6.40 -10.35 -7.07
N ASP A 73 5.71 -9.79 -6.06
CA ASP A 73 5.23 -10.54 -4.92
C ASP A 73 4.01 -9.87 -4.28
N ARG A 74 3.22 -10.66 -3.57
CA ARG A 74 2.14 -10.19 -2.70
C ARG A 74 1.96 -11.15 -1.55
N PHE A 75 1.82 -10.62 -0.36
CA PHE A 75 1.61 -11.43 0.82
C PHE A 75 0.76 -10.69 1.84
N ARG A 76 0.31 -11.45 2.82
CA ARG A 76 -0.47 -10.96 3.94
C ARG A 76 0.36 -11.08 5.20
N GLU A 77 0.32 -10.05 6.04
CA GLU A 77 1.06 -9.99 7.30
C GLU A 77 0.09 -9.69 8.44
N ILE A 78 0.21 -10.39 9.57
CA ILE A 78 -0.44 -9.98 10.81
C ILE A 78 0.58 -9.24 11.67
N HIS A 79 0.45 -7.91 11.72
CA HIS A 79 1.26 -7.10 12.62
C HIS A 79 0.67 -7.13 14.03
N ARG A 80 1.49 -7.50 15.02
CA ARG A 80 1.14 -7.39 16.43
C ARG A 80 1.69 -6.12 17.01
N THR A 81 0.80 -5.26 17.49
CA THR A 81 1.18 -4.03 18.20
C THR A 81 1.83 -4.36 19.55
N PRO A 82 2.63 -3.46 20.14
CA PRO A 82 3.26 -3.69 21.44
C PRO A 82 2.29 -4.01 22.59
N TRP A 83 1.04 -3.55 22.48
CA TRP A 83 -0.06 -3.80 23.42
C TRP A 83 -0.93 -5.02 23.05
N GLY A 84 -0.52 -5.82 22.07
CA GLY A 84 -1.09 -7.13 21.77
C GLY A 84 -2.25 -7.14 20.77
N ALA A 85 -2.66 -5.99 20.22
CA ALA A 85 -3.67 -5.96 19.16
C ALA A 85 -3.09 -6.48 17.83
N GLU A 86 -3.88 -7.22 17.07
CA GLU A 86 -3.54 -7.70 15.73
C GLU A 86 -4.04 -6.73 14.65
N GLN A 87 -3.18 -6.45 13.67
CA GLN A 87 -3.46 -5.59 12.54
C GLN A 87 -3.07 -6.32 11.25
N PRO A 88 -4.03 -6.92 10.54
CA PRO A 88 -3.77 -7.52 9.24
C PRO A 88 -3.43 -6.47 8.17
N PHE A 89 -2.38 -6.72 7.41
CA PHE A 89 -1.92 -5.92 6.28
C PHE A 89 -1.87 -6.76 5.00
N ASN A 90 -2.23 -6.12 3.89
CA ASN A 90 -1.98 -6.63 2.56
C ASN A 90 -0.78 -5.89 1.97
N TRP A 91 0.22 -6.65 1.53
CA TRP A 91 1.45 -6.16 0.91
C TRP A 91 1.49 -6.51 -0.57
N VAL A 92 2.04 -5.59 -1.37
CA VAL A 92 2.46 -5.86 -2.75
C VAL A 92 3.88 -5.34 -2.98
N VAL A 93 4.65 -6.08 -3.76
CA VAL A 93 5.98 -5.72 -4.26
C VAL A 93 5.87 -5.63 -5.78
N LEU A 94 6.13 -4.44 -6.30
CA LEU A 94 5.97 -4.10 -7.69
C LEU A 94 7.30 -3.59 -8.25
N ARG A 95 7.69 -4.05 -9.45
CA ARG A 95 8.85 -3.52 -10.18
C ARG A 95 8.39 -2.60 -11.30
N ARG A 96 8.93 -1.38 -11.35
CA ARG A 96 8.63 -0.43 -12.43
C ARG A 96 9.25 -0.92 -13.75
N ASN A 97 8.47 -0.87 -14.81
CA ASN A 97 8.90 -1.16 -16.19
C ASN A 97 9.97 -0.18 -16.71
#